data_AF-X1CR29-F1
#
_entry.id   AF-X1CR29-F1
#
_cell.length_a   1.000
_cell.length_b   1.000
_cell.length_c   1.000
_cell.angle_alpha   90.00
_cell.angle_beta   90.00
_cell.angle_gamma   90.00
#
_symmetry.space_group_name_H-M   'P 1'
#
loop_
_entity.id
_entity.type
_entity.pdbx_description
1 polymer ?
#
loop_
_entity_poly.entity_id
_entity_poly.type
_entity_poly.pdbx_seq_one_letter_code
_entity_poly.pdbx_strand_id
1 'polypeptide(L)'
;METSYGDLEIKLSLPGKFNISNCLAAVCVALSQNVDLKNIKKGIEEVKQIPGRMEQLDVGQDFWVLVDYAHTPDALQKIYQTVKPLVRGKI
;
A
#
# COMPACT_ATOMS: atom_id res chain seq x y z
N MET A 1 14.92 3.31 1.44
CA MET A 1 15.22 2.01 2.09
C MET A 1 16.70 1.77 1.89
N GLU A 2 17.50 1.63 2.96
CA GLU A 2 18.92 1.25 2.84
C GLU A 2 19.02 -0.27 2.72
N THR A 3 19.68 -0.78 1.69
CA THR A 3 19.88 -2.22 1.47
C THR A 3 21.34 -2.50 1.16
N SER A 4 21.81 -3.74 1.35
CA SER A 4 23.12 -4.20 0.87
C SER A 4 23.28 -4.13 -0.66
N TYR A 5 22.20 -3.79 -1.37
CA TYR A 5 22.14 -3.54 -2.81
C TYR A 5 22.15 -2.03 -3.15
N GLY A 6 22.28 -1.14 -2.15
CA GLY A 6 22.22 0.31 -2.29
C GLY A 6 20.90 0.91 -1.79
N ASP A 7 20.77 2.23 -1.95
CA ASP A 7 19.58 2.98 -1.55
C ASP A 7 18.58 3.07 -2.69
N LEU A 8 17.33 2.72 -2.39
CA LEU A 8 16.22 2.86 -3.32
C LEU A 8 15.08 3.66 -2.66
N GLU A 9 14.70 4.74 -3.33
CA GLU A 9 13.50 5.52 -3.03
C GLU A 9 12.37 5.02 -3.93
N ILE A 10 11.22 4.69 -3.34
CA ILE A 10 10.05 4.15 -4.04
C ILE A 10 8.83 4.97 -3.61
N LYS A 11 8.05 5.44 -4.58
CA LYS A 11 6.77 6.09 -4.33
C LYS A 11 5.65 5.05 -4.36
N LEU A 12 5.09 4.74 -3.20
CA LEU A 12 3.96 3.82 -3.09
C LEU A 12 2.63 4.58 -3.20
N SER A 13 1.78 4.17 -4.14
CA SER A 13 0.42 4.73 -4.28
C SER A 13 -0.58 4.16 -3.26
N LEU A 14 -0.28 2.98 -2.69
CA LEU A 14 -1.15 2.32 -1.73
C LEU A 14 -1.04 2.98 -0.34
N PRO A 15 -2.15 3.40 0.28
CA PRO A 15 -2.12 4.09 1.55
C PRO A 15 -1.85 3.15 2.73
N GLY A 16 -1.29 3.70 3.80
CA GLY A 16 -1.15 3.02 5.10
C GLY A 16 0.21 2.35 5.34
N LYS A 17 0.65 2.38 6.60
CA LYS A 17 1.95 1.82 7.02
C LYS A 17 2.05 0.31 6.77
N PHE A 18 0.94 -0.42 6.86
CA PHE A 18 0.93 -1.86 6.59
C PHE A 18 1.24 -2.16 5.11
N ASN A 19 0.85 -1.29 4.18
CA ASN A 19 1.19 -1.43 2.77
C ASN A 19 2.67 -1.13 2.50
N ILE A 20 3.31 -0.28 3.31
CA ILE A 20 4.78 -0.13 3.29
C ILE A 20 5.43 -1.47 3.66
N SER A 21 4.99 -2.11 4.75
CA SER A 21 5.51 -3.43 5.14
C SER A 21 5.29 -4.50 4.06
N ASN A 22 4.10 -4.54 3.45
CA ASN A 22 3.80 -5.46 2.36
C ASN A 22 4.68 -5.21 1.12
N CYS A 23 4.89 -3.93 0.79
CA CYS A 23 5.77 -3.52 -0.30
C CYS A 23 7.22 -3.97 -0.04
N LEU A 24 7.74 -3.74 1.18
CA LEU A 24 9.08 -4.19 1.56
C LEU A 24 9.22 -5.72 1.48
N ALA A 25 8.19 -6.47 1.90
CA ALA A 25 8.19 -7.92 1.75
C ALA A 25 8.24 -8.35 0.28
N ALA A 26 7.48 -7.68 -0.61
CA ALA A 26 7.52 -7.92 -2.04
C ALA A 26 8.89 -7.61 -2.66
N VAL A 27 9.52 -6.49 -2.25
CA VAL A 27 10.90 -6.14 -2.63
C VAL A 27 11.88 -7.25 -2.24
N CYS A 28 11.82 -7.72 -0.98
CA CYS A 28 12.70 -8.79 -0.50
C CYS A 28 12.53 -10.08 -1.31
N VAL A 29 11.29 -10.46 -1.64
CA VAL A 29 11.02 -11.62 -2.50
C VAL A 29 11.61 -11.41 -3.89
N ALA A 30 11.38 -10.27 -4.53
CA ALA A 30 11.91 -9.99 -5.88
C ALA A 30 13.45 -10.00 -5.92
N LEU A 31 14.10 -9.44 -4.89
CA LEU A 31 15.56 -9.50 -4.73
C LEU A 31 16.07 -10.94 -4.61
N SER A 32 15.38 -11.79 -3.86
CA SER A 32 15.74 -13.22 -3.76
C SER A 32 15.66 -13.98 -5.08
N GLN A 33 14.90 -13.45 -6.05
CA GLN A 33 14.76 -13.99 -7.40
C GLN A 33 15.71 -13.30 -8.40
N ASN A 34 16.68 -12.50 -7.92
CA ASN A 34 17.65 -11.75 -8.72
C ASN A 34 17.03 -10.72 -9.68
N VAL A 35 15.84 -10.18 -9.37
CA VAL A 35 15.30 -9.03 -10.09
C VAL A 35 16.07 -7.79 -9.67
N ASP A 36 16.52 -6.98 -10.63
CA ASP A 36 17.27 -5.77 -10.34
C ASP A 36 16.39 -4.66 -9.73
N LEU A 37 17.02 -3.78 -8.94
CA LEU A 37 16.35 -2.70 -8.23
C LEU A 37 15.56 -1.74 -9.13
N LYS A 38 16.01 -1.51 -10.38
CA LYS A 38 15.32 -0.61 -11.33
C LYS A 38 13.97 -1.21 -11.74
N ASN A 39 13.96 -2.51 -12.08
CA ASN A 39 12.73 -3.22 -12.43
C ASN A 39 11.79 -3.37 -11.25
N ILE A 40 12.31 -3.62 -10.04
CA ILE A 40 11.51 -3.66 -8.80
C ILE A 40 10.82 -2.30 -8.57
N LYS A 41 11.58 -1.19 -8.59
CA LYS A 41 11.04 0.15 -8.41
C LYS A 41 9.93 0.43 -9.43
N LYS A 42 10.21 0.20 -10.71
CA LYS A 42 9.25 0.41 -11.79
C LYS A 42 7.97 -0.38 -11.55
N GLY A 43 8.09 -1.67 -11.25
CA GLY A 43 6.93 -2.54 -11.01
C GLY A 43 6.07 -2.08 -9.84
N ILE A 44 6.69 -1.64 -8.73
CA ILE A 44 5.96 -1.17 -7.56
C ILE A 44 5.28 0.18 -7.84
N GLU A 45 5.97 1.12 -8.49
CA GLU A 45 5.41 2.46 -8.78
C GLU A 45 4.30 2.43 -9.84
N GLU A 46 4.24 1.37 -10.67
CA GLU A 46 3.15 1.14 -11.61
C GLU A 46 1.86 0.63 -10.92
N VAL A 47 1.96 0.12 -9.68
CA VAL A 47 0.78 -0.33 -8.91
C VAL A 47 0.00 0.87 -8.39
N LYS A 48 -1.07 1.23 -9.11
CA LYS A 48 -1.96 2.33 -8.71
C LYS A 48 -2.97 1.91 -7.65
N GLN A 49 -3.50 0.70 -7.75
CA GLN A 49 -4.48 0.14 -6.83
C GLN A 49 -4.41 -1.38 -6.86
N ILE A 50 -4.88 -2.01 -5.79
CA ILE A 50 -5.07 -3.46 -5.71
C ILE A 50 -6.53 -3.70 -5.33
N PRO A 51 -7.32 -4.44 -6.14
CA PRO A 51 -8.71 -4.72 -5.82
C PRO A 51 -8.89 -5.32 -4.43
N GLY A 52 -9.82 -4.77 -3.65
CA GLY A 52 -10.10 -5.20 -2.27
C GLY A 52 -8.96 -4.97 -1.27
N ARG A 53 -8.03 -4.05 -1.53
CA ARG A 53 -6.97 -3.61 -0.60
C ARG A 53 -6.92 -2.08 -0.57
N MET A 54 -7.64 -1.47 0.36
CA MET A 54 -7.83 -0.02 0.45
C MET A 54 -8.23 0.59 -0.90
N GLU A 55 -9.07 -0.13 -1.65
CA GLU A 55 -9.52 0.29 -2.97
C GLU A 55 -10.51 1.42 -2.81
N GLN A 56 -10.17 2.59 -3.37
CA GLN A 56 -11.07 3.74 -3.34
C GLN A 56 -12.05 3.66 -4.51
N LEU A 57 -13.35 3.63 -4.20
CA LEU A 57 -14.40 3.73 -5.19
C LEU A 57 -14.88 5.19 -5.27
N ASP A 58 -14.67 5.78 -6.44
CA ASP A 58 -15.19 7.10 -6.79
C ASP A 58 -16.07 6.97 -8.03
N VAL A 59 -17.37 7.17 -7.82
CA VAL A 59 -18.40 7.19 -8.86
C VAL A 59 -19.12 8.56 -8.89
N GLY A 60 -18.45 9.62 -8.40
CA GLY A 60 -18.95 10.99 -8.40
C GLY A 60 -19.75 11.38 -7.15
N GLN A 61 -19.59 10.64 -6.05
CA GLN A 61 -20.26 10.93 -4.77
C GLN A 61 -19.44 11.84 -3.84
N ASP A 62 -20.10 12.57 -2.94
CA ASP A 62 -19.46 13.53 -2.02
C ASP A 62 -18.84 12.89 -0.75
N PHE A 63 -18.65 11.57 -0.75
CA PHE A 63 -18.09 10.82 0.37
C PHE A 63 -17.11 9.74 -0.11
N TRP A 64 -16.24 9.30 0.81
CA TRP A 64 -15.27 8.26 0.49
C TRP A 64 -15.88 6.87 0.67
N VAL A 65 -15.66 6.01 -0.32
CA VAL A 65 -15.93 4.58 -0.22
C VAL A 65 -14.61 3.86 -0.37
N LEU A 66 -14.25 3.07 0.63
CA LEU A 66 -13.06 2.22 0.63
C LEU A 66 -13.48 0.76 0.75
N VAL A 67 -12.99 -0.08 -0.16
CA VAL A 67 -13.21 -1.53 -0.14
C VAL A 67 -11.94 -2.22 0.33
N ASP A 68 -12.05 -3.01 1.39
CA ASP A 68 -10.95 -3.82 1.92
C ASP A 68 -11.43 -5.21 2.39
N TYR A 69 -10.57 -6.21 2.25
CA TYR A 69 -10.83 -7.59 2.63
C TYR A 69 -10.59 -7.89 4.12
N ALA A 70 -10.14 -6.92 4.92
CA ALA A 70 -9.87 -7.10 6.34
C ALA A 70 -11.06 -7.71 7.08
N HIS A 71 -10.91 -8.97 7.47
CA HIS A 71 -11.91 -9.77 8.19
C HIS A 71 -11.42 -10.16 9.59
N THR A 72 -10.27 -9.64 10.02
CA THR A 72 -9.73 -9.84 11.37
C THR A 72 -9.70 -8.52 12.13
N PRO A 73 -9.85 -8.53 13.48
CA PRO A 73 -9.83 -7.31 14.28
C PRO A 73 -8.55 -6.46 14.08
N ASP A 74 -7.38 -7.09 14.02
CA ASP A 74 -6.10 -6.41 13.80
C ASP A 74 -6.03 -5.71 12.43
N ALA A 75 -6.46 -6.39 11.37
CA ALA A 75 -6.48 -5.80 10.02
C ALA A 75 -7.43 -4.60 9.95
N LEU A 76 -8.62 -4.71 10.56
CA LEU A 76 -9.58 -3.62 10.62
C LEU A 76 -9.03 -2.42 11.42
N GLN A 77 -8.33 -2.68 12.52
CA GLN A 77 -7.67 -1.63 13.32
C GLN A 77 -6.63 -0.87 12.50
N LYS A 78 -5.80 -1.56 11.71
CA LYS A 78 -4.79 -0.94 10.84
C LYS A 78 -5.40 -0.03 9.77
N ILE A 79 -6.53 -0.45 9.20
CA ILE A 79 -7.31 0.37 8.27
C ILE A 79 -7.82 1.61 8.98
N TYR A 80 -8.49 1.45 10.13
CA TYR A 80 -9.05 2.58 10.87
C TYR A 80 -7.98 3.60 11.25
N GLN A 81 -6.82 3.16 11.74
CA GLN A 81 -5.69 4.03 12.05
C GLN A 81 -5.12 4.75 10.81
N THR A 82 -5.22 4.13 9.63
CA THR A 82 -4.80 4.74 8.36
C THR A 82 -5.77 5.81 7.89
N VAL A 83 -7.08 5.56 7.99
CA VAL A 83 -8.13 6.45 7.46
C VAL A 83 -8.51 7.57 8.43
N LYS A 84 -8.51 7.30 9.74
CA LYS A 84 -8.95 8.26 10.78
C LYS A 84 -8.29 9.64 10.69
N PRO A 85 -6.98 9.77 10.44
CA PRO A 85 -6.35 11.08 10.31
C PRO A 85 -6.74 11.85 9.04
N LEU A 86 -7.29 11.17 8.03
CA LEU A 86 -7.64 11.73 6.73
C LEU A 86 -9.09 12.25 6.67
N VAL A 87 -9.94 11.81 7.60
CA VAL A 87 -11.38 12.10 7.59
C VAL A 87 -11.72 13.12 8.68
N ARG A 88 -12.31 14.25 8.27
CA ARG A 88 -12.83 15.29 9.20
C ARG A 88 -14.20 14.93 9.80
N GLY A 89 -14.92 14.00 9.18
CA GLY A 89 -16.26 13.57 9.57
C GLY A 89 -16.29 12.23 10.31
N LYS A 90 -17.38 11.50 10.12
CA LYS A 90 -17.52 10.13 10.61
C LYS A 90 -16.89 9.15 9.61
N ILE A 91 -16.36 8.05 10.15
CA ILE A 91 -15.98 6.85 9.40
C ILE A 91 -17.04 5.81 9.72
#